data_AF-A0A3N7GX59-F1
#
_entry.id   AF-A0A3N7GX59-F1
#
_cell.length_a   1.000
_cell.length_b   1.000
_cell.length_c   1.000
_cell.angle_alpha   90.00
_cell.angle_beta   90.00
_cell.angle_gamma   90.00
#
_symmetry.space_group_name_H-M   'P 1'
#
loop_
_entity.id
_entity.type
_entity.pdbx_description
1 polymer ?
#
loop_
_entity_poly.entity_id
_entity_poly.type
_entity_poly.pdbx_seq_one_letter_code
_entity_poly.pdbx_strand_id
1 'polypeptide(L)'
;MQFLAHKFTIHKADQLENRRDYVLNSKLFHMNILNCNNVTFQNIVINAPKNSLNTDGIHIGRSTMVNITGATIRTGDDCVSLGDGCQQINVEKVTCGPGHGISIGSLGRYHDEQPVIGVTVRTCTLTNTENGVRIKTWPASPSGVASNVNFEDIIMNNVSNPILIDQEYCPYNNCLAKVPSRVKISDVRFEGIRGTSATQVAVKIVCSRGLPCQNVSVEDINLVYNGKEGSSTSLCANVKPQVSGKVFPATCTPSA
;
A
#
# COMPACT_ATOMS: atom_id res chain seq x y z
N MET A 1 4.12 -35.31 -1.63
CA MET A 1 4.43 -33.90 -1.96
C MET A 1 4.36 -33.10 -0.67
N GLN A 2 5.50 -32.79 -0.08
CA GLN A 2 5.58 -32.19 1.26
C GLN A 2 5.48 -30.68 1.10
N PHE A 3 4.36 -30.10 1.51
CA PHE A 3 4.13 -28.65 1.50
C PHE A 3 4.97 -28.02 2.62
N LEU A 4 6.20 -27.66 2.29
CA LEU A 4 7.09 -27.01 3.24
C LEU A 4 6.73 -25.51 3.28
N ALA A 5 6.14 -25.08 4.40
CA ALA A 5 5.92 -23.67 4.74
C ALA A 5 7.28 -22.98 4.91
N HIS A 6 7.86 -22.46 3.82
CA HIS A 6 9.11 -21.70 3.87
C HIS A 6 8.81 -20.21 3.84
N LYS A 7 9.10 -19.54 4.96
CA LYS A 7 9.37 -18.12 4.97
C LYS A 7 10.67 -17.91 4.20
N PHE A 8 10.61 -17.19 3.10
CA PHE A 8 11.79 -16.82 2.31
C PHE A 8 12.31 -15.47 2.82
N THR A 9 13.54 -15.42 3.32
CA THR A 9 14.15 -14.15 3.78
C THR A 9 15.41 -13.89 2.98
N ILE A 10 15.49 -12.73 2.34
CA ILE A 10 16.71 -12.21 1.73
C ILE A 10 17.19 -11.05 2.58
N HIS A 11 18.44 -11.15 3.04
CA HIS A 11 19.05 -10.15 3.89
C HIS A 11 20.42 -9.76 3.33
N LYS A 12 20.70 -8.45 3.24
CA LYS A 12 22.00 -7.92 2.81
C LYS A 12 22.47 -8.43 1.43
N ALA A 13 21.52 -8.66 0.52
CA ALA A 13 21.85 -8.98 -0.86
C ALA A 13 22.14 -7.69 -1.66
N ASP A 14 23.13 -7.75 -2.54
CA ASP A 14 23.40 -6.75 -3.57
C ASP A 14 23.42 -7.45 -4.94
N GLN A 15 22.79 -6.85 -5.96
CA GLN A 15 22.70 -7.40 -7.32
C GLN A 15 22.05 -8.80 -7.39
N LEU A 16 20.87 -8.96 -6.78
CA LEU A 16 20.16 -10.25 -6.80
C LEU A 16 19.00 -10.22 -7.80
N GLU A 17 18.88 -11.27 -8.60
CA GLU A 17 17.70 -11.52 -9.40
C GLU A 17 17.08 -12.87 -9.05
N ASN A 18 15.82 -12.85 -8.64
CA ASN A 18 15.01 -14.04 -8.37
C ASN A 18 13.87 -14.10 -9.36
N ARG A 19 13.72 -15.25 -10.05
CA ARG A 19 12.69 -15.46 -11.05
C ARG A 19 11.94 -16.75 -10.81
N ARG A 20 10.61 -16.70 -10.99
CA ARG A 20 9.71 -17.88 -11.08
C ARG A 20 9.62 -18.74 -9.82
N ASP A 21 9.80 -18.14 -8.64
CA ASP A 21 9.54 -18.84 -7.39
C ASP A 21 8.04 -19.02 -7.14
N TYR A 22 7.71 -20.14 -6.49
CA TYR A 22 6.36 -20.47 -6.04
C TYR A 22 6.37 -20.72 -4.52
N VAL A 23 5.73 -19.83 -3.75
CA VAL A 23 5.76 -19.84 -2.28
C VAL A 23 4.36 -20.07 -1.73
N LEU A 24 4.22 -21.02 -0.80
CA LEU A 24 2.92 -21.43 -0.25
C LEU A 24 2.87 -21.35 1.27
N ASN A 25 1.74 -20.86 1.79
CA ASN A 25 1.27 -21.06 3.16
C ASN A 25 2.34 -20.76 4.24
N SER A 26 3.03 -19.61 4.12
CA SER A 26 3.91 -19.15 5.19
C SER A 26 3.08 -18.85 6.45
N LYS A 27 3.66 -19.07 7.64
CA LYS A 27 3.01 -18.75 8.93
C LYS A 27 2.98 -17.25 9.22
N LEU A 28 3.75 -16.46 8.48
CA LEU A 28 3.85 -15.00 8.53
C LEU A 28 4.12 -14.52 7.09
N PHE A 29 5.07 -13.61 6.89
CA PHE A 29 5.49 -13.18 5.55
C PHE A 29 5.98 -14.35 4.70
N HIS A 30 5.60 -14.37 3.42
CA HIS A 30 6.10 -15.34 2.44
C HIS A 30 7.50 -14.96 1.99
N MET A 31 7.73 -13.70 1.67
CA MET A 31 9.04 -13.14 1.35
C MET A 31 9.34 -11.92 2.22
N ASN A 32 10.52 -11.89 2.82
CA ASN A 32 11.00 -10.80 3.66
C ASN A 32 12.34 -10.29 3.12
N ILE A 33 12.34 -9.10 2.54
CA ILE A 33 13.49 -8.47 1.86
C ILE A 33 14.01 -7.36 2.77
N LEU A 34 15.20 -7.54 3.33
CA LEU A 34 15.71 -6.66 4.38
C LEU A 34 17.15 -6.23 4.11
N ASN A 35 17.44 -4.93 4.20
CA ASN A 35 18.79 -4.39 3.94
C ASN A 35 19.38 -4.79 2.58
N CYS A 36 18.56 -4.90 1.54
CA CYS A 36 19.01 -5.27 0.21
C CYS A 36 19.24 -4.04 -0.67
N ASN A 37 20.13 -4.18 -1.65
CA ASN A 37 20.44 -3.14 -2.61
C ASN A 37 20.33 -3.72 -4.03
N ASN A 38 19.61 -3.04 -4.92
CA ASN A 38 19.48 -3.44 -6.33
C ASN A 38 19.10 -4.93 -6.50
N VAL A 39 17.86 -5.25 -6.11
CA VAL A 39 17.34 -6.61 -6.20
C VAL A 39 16.04 -6.66 -7.00
N THR A 40 15.89 -7.68 -7.84
CA THR A 40 14.74 -7.86 -8.73
C THR A 40 14.03 -9.18 -8.45
N PHE A 41 12.71 -9.12 -8.32
CA PHE A 41 11.80 -10.25 -8.19
C PHE A 41 10.87 -10.30 -9.40
N GLN A 42 10.95 -11.36 -10.18
CA GLN A 42 10.18 -11.49 -11.42
C GLN A 42 9.32 -12.75 -11.46
N ASN A 43 8.05 -12.59 -11.83
CA ASN A 43 7.10 -13.69 -12.03
C ASN A 43 6.97 -14.60 -10.80
N ILE A 44 7.01 -14.00 -9.61
CA ILE A 44 6.83 -14.71 -8.35
C ILE A 44 5.35 -15.04 -8.17
N VAL A 45 5.06 -16.25 -7.72
CA VAL A 45 3.69 -16.65 -7.35
C VAL A 45 3.64 -16.98 -5.86
N ILE A 46 2.76 -16.30 -5.14
CA ILE A 46 2.54 -16.51 -3.71
C ILE A 46 1.08 -16.87 -3.50
N ASN A 47 0.81 -17.94 -2.74
CA ASN A 47 -0.55 -18.35 -2.43
C ASN A 47 -0.71 -18.82 -0.97
N ALA A 48 -1.63 -18.17 -0.28
CA ALA A 48 -2.13 -18.54 1.03
C ALA A 48 -3.65 -18.27 1.13
N PRO A 49 -4.37 -18.94 2.06
CA PRO A 49 -5.78 -18.71 2.29
C PRO A 49 -6.08 -17.26 2.70
N LYS A 50 -7.21 -16.73 2.23
CA LYS A 50 -7.69 -15.37 2.54
C LYS A 50 -7.77 -15.07 4.04
N ASN A 51 -8.11 -16.07 4.86
CA ASN A 51 -8.32 -15.88 6.30
C ASN A 51 -7.03 -16.13 7.11
N SER A 52 -5.87 -16.29 6.45
CA SER A 52 -4.60 -16.52 7.13
C SER A 52 -4.01 -15.20 7.61
N LEU A 53 -4.10 -14.97 8.91
CA LEU A 53 -3.62 -13.73 9.53
C LEU A 53 -2.12 -13.53 9.32
N ASN A 54 -1.71 -12.28 9.06
CA ASN A 54 -0.31 -11.84 8.97
C ASN A 54 0.53 -12.55 7.90
N THR A 55 -0.12 -13.02 6.84
CA THR A 55 0.54 -13.74 5.74
C THR A 55 0.96 -12.84 4.60
N ASP A 56 1.67 -11.74 4.87
CA ASP A 56 2.10 -10.82 3.82
C ASP A 56 2.79 -11.56 2.67
N GLY A 57 2.60 -11.09 1.44
CA GLY A 57 3.27 -11.62 0.26
C GLY A 57 4.75 -11.28 0.30
N ILE A 58 5.09 -10.08 -0.19
CA ILE A 58 6.46 -9.57 -0.17
C ILE A 58 6.54 -8.37 0.77
N HIS A 59 7.21 -8.55 1.90
CA HIS A 59 7.56 -7.47 2.81
C HIS A 59 8.97 -6.95 2.48
N ILE A 60 9.13 -5.63 2.34
CA ILE A 60 10.42 -4.98 2.10
C ILE A 60 10.70 -4.00 3.24
N GLY A 61 11.91 -4.01 3.78
CA GLY A 61 12.39 -3.04 4.77
C GLY A 61 13.84 -2.65 4.51
N ARG A 62 14.19 -1.39 4.80
CA ARG A 62 15.55 -0.84 4.75
C ARG A 62 16.31 -1.19 3.47
N SER A 63 15.63 -1.24 2.35
CA SER A 63 16.20 -1.72 1.08
C SER A 63 16.11 -0.63 0.02
N THR A 64 17.07 -0.60 -0.89
CA THR A 64 17.17 0.40 -1.96
C THR A 64 17.17 -0.28 -3.34
N MET A 65 16.55 0.35 -4.35
CA MET A 65 16.48 -0.20 -5.72
C MET A 65 15.88 -1.60 -5.77
N VAL A 66 14.69 -1.79 -5.17
CA VAL A 66 13.97 -3.07 -5.22
C VAL A 66 12.93 -3.03 -6.33
N ASN A 67 12.98 -4.00 -7.24
CA ASN A 67 12.02 -4.13 -8.33
C ASN A 67 11.20 -5.42 -8.20
N ILE A 68 9.87 -5.32 -8.19
CA ILE A 68 8.95 -6.45 -8.24
C ILE A 68 8.15 -6.34 -9.52
N THR A 69 8.22 -7.36 -10.39
CA THR A 69 7.50 -7.34 -11.67
C THR A 69 6.81 -8.67 -11.99
N GLY A 70 5.57 -8.60 -12.48
CA GLY A 70 4.85 -9.79 -12.99
C GLY A 70 4.40 -10.77 -11.90
N ALA A 71 4.41 -10.36 -10.63
CA ALA A 71 4.05 -11.24 -9.52
C ALA A 71 2.53 -11.48 -9.43
N THR A 72 2.13 -12.66 -8.98
CA THR A 72 0.74 -13.01 -8.64
C THR A 72 0.69 -13.43 -7.18
N ILE A 73 -0.01 -12.65 -6.35
CA ILE A 73 0.04 -12.80 -4.90
C ILE A 73 -1.38 -12.89 -4.34
N ARG A 74 -1.62 -13.98 -3.61
CA ARG A 74 -2.87 -14.27 -2.91
C ARG A 74 -2.54 -14.59 -1.46
N THR A 75 -3.05 -13.79 -0.54
CA THR A 75 -2.69 -13.87 0.88
C THR A 75 -3.89 -13.54 1.77
N GLY A 76 -3.71 -13.64 3.08
CA GLY A 76 -4.63 -13.10 4.07
C GLY A 76 -4.20 -11.78 4.68
N ASP A 77 -3.11 -11.18 4.19
CA ASP A 77 -2.62 -9.85 4.62
C ASP A 77 -2.10 -9.06 3.41
N ASP A 78 -1.21 -8.07 3.59
CA ASP A 78 -0.69 -7.22 2.53
C ASP A 78 -0.07 -8.06 1.38
N CYS A 79 -0.40 -7.69 0.13
CA CYS A 79 0.18 -8.29 -1.06
C CYS A 79 1.67 -7.92 -1.18
N VAL A 80 1.95 -6.63 -1.06
CA VAL A 80 3.29 -6.06 -0.93
C VAL A 80 3.24 -5.04 0.20
N SER A 81 4.15 -5.12 1.16
CA SER A 81 4.26 -4.16 2.27
C SER A 81 5.65 -3.55 2.35
N LEU A 82 5.71 -2.24 2.63
CA LEU A 82 6.95 -1.46 2.69
C LEU A 82 7.14 -0.87 4.09
N GLY A 83 8.18 -1.32 4.80
CA GLY A 83 8.61 -0.80 6.09
C GLY A 83 9.53 0.43 5.98
N ASP A 84 10.13 0.82 7.11
CA ASP A 84 11.07 1.93 7.19
C ASP A 84 12.29 1.73 6.26
N GLY A 85 12.87 2.84 5.80
CA GLY A 85 14.13 2.85 5.01
C GLY A 85 14.03 2.30 3.58
N CYS A 86 12.82 2.09 3.06
CA CYS A 86 12.63 1.67 1.67
C CYS A 86 12.84 2.85 0.71
N GLN A 87 13.77 2.72 -0.22
CA GLN A 87 14.08 3.78 -1.18
C GLN A 87 14.13 3.26 -2.62
N GLN A 88 13.60 4.02 -3.57
CA GLN A 88 13.61 3.65 -5.00
C GLN A 88 13.01 2.25 -5.24
N ILE A 89 11.76 2.08 -4.86
CA ILE A 89 11.04 0.81 -4.96
C ILE A 89 10.09 0.86 -6.15
N ASN A 90 10.14 -0.14 -7.02
CA ASN A 90 9.23 -0.30 -8.14
C ASN A 90 8.41 -1.58 -8.00
N VAL A 91 7.08 -1.47 -8.08
CA VAL A 91 6.13 -2.57 -8.09
C VAL A 91 5.30 -2.46 -9.35
N GLU A 92 5.53 -3.33 -10.33
CA GLU A 92 4.94 -3.23 -11.66
C GLU A 92 4.26 -4.54 -12.09
N LYS A 93 3.12 -4.46 -12.79
CA LYS A 93 2.46 -5.66 -13.35
C LYS A 93 2.16 -6.73 -12.30
N VAL A 94 1.84 -6.31 -11.08
CA VAL A 94 1.51 -7.22 -9.98
C VAL A 94 0.00 -7.43 -9.92
N THR A 95 -0.42 -8.69 -9.82
CA THR A 95 -1.80 -9.07 -9.55
C THR A 95 -1.93 -9.48 -8.08
N CYS A 96 -2.68 -8.70 -7.31
CA CYS A 96 -2.98 -8.97 -5.91
C CYS A 96 -4.42 -9.43 -5.77
N GLY A 97 -4.68 -10.42 -4.91
CA GLY A 97 -6.05 -10.69 -4.50
C GLY A 97 -6.43 -12.15 -4.33
N PRO A 98 -7.00 -12.54 -3.17
CA PRO A 98 -7.38 -11.69 -2.02
C PRO A 98 -6.17 -11.23 -1.17
N GLY A 99 -6.41 -10.36 -0.18
CA GLY A 99 -5.41 -9.82 0.77
C GLY A 99 -5.71 -8.39 1.21
N HIS A 100 -4.73 -7.67 1.79
CA HIS A 100 -4.87 -6.28 2.26
C HIS A 100 -4.35 -5.22 1.28
N GLY A 101 -3.93 -5.61 0.06
CA GLY A 101 -3.49 -4.68 -0.99
C GLY A 101 -2.01 -4.35 -0.94
N ILE A 102 -1.61 -3.24 -1.55
CA ILE A 102 -0.22 -2.76 -1.58
C ILE A 102 -0.08 -1.61 -0.59
N SER A 103 0.74 -1.80 0.44
CA SER A 103 0.81 -0.91 1.60
C SER A 103 2.20 -0.32 1.83
N ILE A 104 2.26 0.99 2.00
CA ILE A 104 3.39 1.69 2.62
C ILE A 104 3.11 1.85 4.11
N GLY A 105 4.01 1.32 4.93
CA GLY A 105 3.93 1.28 6.38
C GLY A 105 3.46 -0.06 6.94
N SER A 106 3.14 -0.13 8.24
CA SER A 106 2.94 1.03 9.10
C SER A 106 4.22 1.79 9.44
N LEU A 107 4.21 3.12 9.30
CA LEU A 107 5.32 4.00 9.67
C LEU A 107 5.03 4.77 10.97
N GLY A 108 6.07 5.21 11.65
CA GLY A 108 6.01 6.00 12.88
C GLY A 108 5.73 5.17 14.15
N ARG A 109 5.95 3.85 14.11
CA ARG A 109 5.80 3.00 15.30
C ARG A 109 7.02 3.09 16.20
N TYR A 110 8.21 3.13 15.58
CA TYR A 110 9.48 3.08 16.27
C TYR A 110 10.21 4.42 16.17
N HIS A 111 11.11 4.66 17.13
CA HIS A 111 12.07 5.74 17.03
C HIS A 111 13.09 5.42 15.92
N ASP A 112 13.65 6.48 15.33
CA ASP A 112 14.74 6.39 14.34
C ASP A 112 14.41 5.58 13.08
N GLU A 113 13.13 5.49 12.72
CA GLU A 113 12.71 4.94 11.43
C GLU A 113 13.32 5.74 10.27
N GLN A 114 13.94 5.03 9.34
CA GLN A 114 14.50 5.63 8.13
C GLN A 114 13.39 6.03 7.15
N PRO A 115 13.62 7.06 6.32
CA PRO A 115 12.60 7.57 5.44
C PRO A 115 12.21 6.56 4.34
N VAL A 116 10.96 6.61 3.89
CA VAL A 116 10.49 5.90 2.70
C VAL A 116 10.37 6.88 1.54
N ILE A 117 11.19 6.71 0.49
CA ILE A 117 11.32 7.71 -0.57
C ILE A 117 11.38 7.07 -1.95
N GLY A 118 10.59 7.58 -2.90
CA GLY A 118 10.66 7.11 -4.29
C GLY A 118 10.05 5.72 -4.42
N VAL A 119 8.74 5.63 -4.22
CA VAL A 119 7.98 4.38 -4.39
C VAL A 119 7.07 4.54 -5.59
N THR A 120 7.19 3.64 -6.57
CA THR A 120 6.31 3.59 -7.73
C THR A 120 5.57 2.26 -7.75
N VAL A 121 4.25 2.31 -7.79
CA VAL A 121 3.38 1.15 -7.98
C VAL A 121 2.57 1.40 -9.24
N ARG A 122 2.77 0.58 -10.28
CA ARG A 122 2.16 0.85 -11.59
C ARG A 122 1.67 -0.38 -12.35
N THR A 123 0.62 -0.20 -13.15
CA THR A 123 0.08 -1.27 -14.02
C THR A 123 -0.30 -2.52 -13.20
N CYS A 124 -0.87 -2.31 -12.02
CA CYS A 124 -1.23 -3.39 -11.08
C CYS A 124 -2.73 -3.68 -11.14
N THR A 125 -3.12 -4.90 -10.79
CA THR A 125 -4.53 -5.30 -10.66
C THR A 125 -4.78 -5.83 -9.26
N LEU A 126 -5.77 -5.27 -8.57
CA LEU A 126 -6.15 -5.67 -7.22
C LEU A 126 -7.59 -6.19 -7.24
N THR A 127 -7.79 -7.41 -6.77
CA THR A 127 -9.08 -8.11 -6.85
C THR A 127 -9.50 -8.67 -5.50
N ASN A 128 -10.69 -8.31 -5.01
CA ASN A 128 -11.23 -8.80 -3.73
C ASN A 128 -10.28 -8.58 -2.54
N THR A 129 -9.50 -7.50 -2.56
CA THR A 129 -8.63 -7.08 -1.45
C THR A 129 -9.36 -6.11 -0.53
N GLU A 130 -8.94 -6.06 0.73
CA GLU A 130 -9.46 -5.09 1.69
C GLU A 130 -9.06 -3.66 1.31
N ASN A 131 -7.83 -3.45 0.86
CA ASN A 131 -7.37 -2.15 0.39
C ASN A 131 -6.79 -2.29 -1.01
N GLY A 132 -6.79 -1.19 -1.75
CA GLY A 132 -6.09 -1.08 -3.01
C GLY A 132 -4.65 -0.66 -2.73
N VAL A 133 -4.41 0.64 -2.86
CA VAL A 133 -3.14 1.27 -2.50
C VAL A 133 -3.28 2.06 -1.21
N ARG A 134 -2.33 1.87 -0.28
CA ARG A 134 -2.45 2.38 1.08
C ARG A 134 -1.15 2.98 1.59
N ILE A 135 -1.22 4.14 2.26
CA ILE A 135 -0.16 4.65 3.14
C ILE A 135 -0.73 4.69 4.57
N LYS A 136 -0.09 4.02 5.53
CA LYS A 136 -0.56 3.92 6.93
C LYS A 136 0.52 4.40 7.92
N THR A 137 0.18 5.34 8.80
CA THR A 137 1.11 5.86 9.82
C THR A 137 0.46 5.91 11.20
N TRP A 138 1.23 5.60 12.24
CA TRP A 138 0.75 5.59 13.62
C TRP A 138 0.48 7.01 14.16
N PRO A 139 -0.58 7.20 14.95
CA PRO A 139 -0.72 8.38 15.81
C PRO A 139 0.34 8.36 16.92
N ALA A 140 0.59 9.51 17.55
CA ALA A 140 1.66 9.70 18.54
C ALA A 140 3.06 9.26 18.06
N SER A 141 3.29 9.29 16.75
CA SER A 141 4.53 8.80 16.16
C SER A 141 5.71 9.73 16.46
N PRO A 142 6.94 9.17 16.54
CA PRO A 142 8.16 9.93 16.31
C PRO A 142 8.14 10.61 14.93
N SER A 143 9.03 11.57 14.72
CA SER A 143 9.16 12.20 13.39
C SER A 143 9.63 11.16 12.37
N GLY A 144 9.02 11.14 11.19
CA GLY A 144 9.38 10.26 10.08
C GLY A 144 8.99 10.88 8.74
N VAL A 145 9.36 10.24 7.63
CA VAL A 145 9.09 10.76 6.28
C VAL A 145 8.64 9.64 5.34
N ALA A 146 7.57 9.89 4.60
CA ALA A 146 7.20 9.18 3.38
C ALA A 146 7.01 10.21 2.25
N SER A 147 7.79 10.11 1.18
CA SER A 147 7.73 11.11 0.09
C SER A 147 8.01 10.55 -1.28
N ASN A 148 7.56 11.26 -2.33
CA ASN A 148 7.74 10.85 -3.73
C ASN A 148 7.15 9.44 -3.96
N VAL A 149 5.83 9.33 -3.83
CA VAL A 149 5.07 8.08 -3.95
C VAL A 149 4.09 8.19 -5.10
N ASN A 150 4.19 7.27 -6.06
CA ASN A 150 3.37 7.26 -7.26
C ASN A 150 2.57 5.95 -7.35
N PHE A 151 1.26 6.09 -7.49
CA PHE A 151 0.32 5.00 -7.78
C PHE A 151 -0.34 5.26 -9.14
N GLU A 152 -0.01 4.48 -10.15
CA GLU A 152 -0.29 4.82 -11.56
C GLU A 152 -0.91 3.63 -12.32
N ASP A 153 -1.96 3.85 -13.10
CA ASP A 153 -2.59 2.84 -13.96
C ASP A 153 -2.94 1.55 -13.19
N ILE A 154 -3.83 1.66 -12.20
CA ILE A 154 -4.20 0.54 -11.32
C ILE A 154 -5.66 0.15 -11.54
N ILE A 155 -5.89 -1.15 -11.74
CA ILE A 155 -7.23 -1.72 -11.87
C ILE A 155 -7.70 -2.27 -10.52
N MET A 156 -8.86 -1.83 -10.08
CA MET A 156 -9.52 -2.25 -8.85
C MET A 156 -10.74 -3.10 -9.20
N ASN A 157 -10.82 -4.33 -8.69
CA ASN A 157 -11.95 -5.22 -8.89
C ASN A 157 -12.51 -5.62 -7.53
N ASN A 158 -13.64 -5.00 -7.14
CA ASN A 158 -14.31 -5.29 -5.87
C ASN A 158 -13.36 -5.13 -4.66
N VAL A 159 -12.69 -3.98 -4.58
CA VAL A 159 -11.72 -3.64 -3.52
C VAL A 159 -12.38 -2.78 -2.45
N SER A 160 -12.27 -3.13 -1.17
CA SER A 160 -13.05 -2.43 -0.12
C SER A 160 -12.62 -0.98 0.10
N ASN A 161 -11.32 -0.69 0.15
CA ASN A 161 -10.76 0.66 0.27
C ASN A 161 -9.74 0.91 -0.85
N PRO A 162 -10.17 1.26 -2.08
CA PRO A 162 -9.29 1.35 -3.24
C PRO A 162 -8.11 2.32 -3.08
N ILE A 163 -8.35 3.54 -2.61
CA ILE A 163 -7.32 4.57 -2.40
C ILE A 163 -7.34 5.00 -0.93
N LEU A 164 -6.22 4.87 -0.24
CA LEU A 164 -6.14 5.14 1.19
C LEU A 164 -4.84 5.86 1.62
N ILE A 165 -4.97 7.01 2.28
CA ILE A 165 -3.97 7.52 3.23
C ILE A 165 -4.63 7.52 4.61
N ASP A 166 -4.01 6.84 5.56
CA ASP A 166 -4.51 6.69 6.93
C ASP A 166 -3.40 7.06 7.93
N GLN A 167 -3.39 8.33 8.35
CA GLN A 167 -2.51 8.81 9.41
C GLN A 167 -3.10 8.65 10.83
N GLU A 168 -4.21 7.91 10.95
CA GLU A 168 -4.88 7.55 12.21
C GLU A 168 -4.84 6.03 12.43
N TYR A 169 -3.90 5.33 11.77
CA TYR A 169 -3.79 3.88 11.79
C TYR A 169 -3.61 3.33 13.22
N CYS A 170 -4.65 2.65 13.70
CA CYS A 170 -4.76 2.19 15.09
C CYS A 170 -5.23 0.73 15.16
N PRO A 171 -4.39 -0.24 14.76
CA PRO A 171 -4.80 -1.63 14.76
C PRO A 171 -5.14 -2.08 16.19
N TYR A 172 -6.27 -2.78 16.32
CA TYR A 172 -6.80 -3.30 17.59
C TYR A 172 -7.06 -2.22 18.66
N ASN A 173 -7.24 -0.95 18.26
CA ASN A 173 -7.41 0.19 19.17
C ASN A 173 -6.23 0.40 20.15
N ASN A 174 -5.07 -0.18 19.86
CA ASN A 174 -3.87 -0.11 20.70
C ASN A 174 -2.96 1.04 20.29
N CYS A 175 -3.47 2.27 20.36
CA CYS A 175 -2.72 3.47 20.00
C CYS A 175 -3.20 4.70 20.80
N LEU A 176 -2.40 5.78 20.77
CA LEU A 176 -2.77 7.07 21.35
C LEU A 176 -3.47 7.95 20.29
N ALA A 177 -4.64 7.55 19.81
CA ALA A 177 -5.36 8.17 18.68
C ALA A 177 -5.61 9.69 18.81
N LYS A 178 -5.63 10.22 20.05
CA LYS A 178 -5.79 11.66 20.30
C LYS A 178 -4.52 12.47 20.03
N VAL A 179 -3.37 11.85 19.81
CA VAL A 179 -2.13 12.54 19.47
C VAL A 179 -1.87 12.34 17.98
N PRO A 180 -1.78 13.42 17.18
CA PRO A 180 -1.60 13.29 15.74
C PRO A 180 -0.29 12.59 15.36
N SER A 181 -0.26 11.96 14.19
CA SER A 181 0.97 11.43 13.59
C SER A 181 1.95 12.57 13.26
N ARG A 182 3.25 12.33 13.47
CA ARG A 182 4.36 13.22 13.10
C ARG A 182 5.15 12.72 11.90
N VAL A 183 4.67 11.68 11.21
CA VAL A 183 5.23 11.25 9.93
C VAL A 183 4.82 12.24 8.85
N LYS A 184 5.78 12.92 8.24
CA LYS A 184 5.55 13.82 7.11
C LYS A 184 5.24 12.98 5.87
N ILE A 185 4.07 13.23 5.26
CA ILE A 185 3.71 12.68 3.96
C ILE A 185 3.72 13.81 2.94
N SER A 186 4.52 13.69 1.88
CA SER A 186 4.52 14.67 0.79
C SER A 186 4.70 14.04 -0.59
N ASP A 187 4.28 14.75 -1.63
CA ASP A 187 4.55 14.39 -3.03
C ASP A 187 4.00 12.99 -3.34
N VAL A 188 2.68 12.83 -3.15
CA VAL A 188 1.95 11.59 -3.36
C VAL A 188 1.01 11.75 -4.55
N ARG A 189 1.15 10.90 -5.56
CA ARG A 189 0.37 10.94 -6.78
C ARG A 189 -0.48 9.69 -6.94
N PHE A 190 -1.78 9.88 -7.14
CA PHE A 190 -2.71 8.86 -7.59
C PHE A 190 -3.17 9.20 -9.01
N GLU A 191 -2.86 8.36 -9.99
CA GLU A 191 -3.21 8.58 -11.40
C GLU A 191 -3.82 7.32 -12.04
N GLY A 192 -4.91 7.49 -12.80
CA GLY A 192 -5.37 6.45 -13.71
C GLY A 192 -5.94 5.21 -13.01
N ILE A 193 -6.38 5.36 -11.75
CA ILE A 193 -6.91 4.28 -10.92
C ILE A 193 -8.39 4.09 -11.22
N ARG A 194 -8.77 2.89 -11.67
CA ARG A 194 -10.11 2.62 -12.20
C ARG A 194 -10.68 1.27 -11.77
N GLY A 195 -12.01 1.15 -11.78
CA GLY A 195 -12.72 -0.10 -11.58
C GLY A 195 -13.79 -0.01 -10.49
N THR A 196 -13.92 -1.04 -9.66
CA THR A 196 -15.00 -1.17 -8.68
C THR A 196 -14.53 -1.20 -7.23
N SER A 197 -15.23 -0.45 -6.39
CA SER A 197 -15.11 -0.49 -4.94
C SER A 197 -16.12 -1.48 -4.35
N ALA A 198 -15.74 -2.21 -3.32
CA ALA A 198 -16.65 -3.07 -2.55
C ALA A 198 -17.36 -2.31 -1.41
N THR A 199 -16.91 -1.10 -1.07
CA THR A 199 -17.58 -0.21 -0.10
C THR A 199 -17.86 1.16 -0.72
N GLN A 200 -18.76 1.92 -0.09
CA GLN A 200 -19.17 3.23 -0.60
C GLN A 200 -18.02 4.25 -0.61
N VAL A 201 -17.14 4.23 0.38
CA VAL A 201 -16.01 5.18 0.45
C VAL A 201 -14.86 4.63 -0.40
N ALA A 202 -14.76 5.09 -1.64
CA ALA A 202 -13.76 4.57 -2.59
C ALA A 202 -12.41 5.29 -2.48
N VAL A 203 -12.42 6.55 -2.03
CA VAL A 203 -11.22 7.38 -1.84
C VAL A 203 -11.21 7.91 -0.41
N LYS A 204 -10.20 7.54 0.38
CA LYS A 204 -10.06 7.99 1.77
C LYS A 204 -8.66 8.59 1.99
N ILE A 205 -8.56 9.90 2.15
CA ILE A 205 -7.29 10.60 2.35
C ILE A 205 -7.35 11.35 3.69
N VAL A 206 -7.04 10.63 4.76
CA VAL A 206 -7.06 11.14 6.14
C VAL A 206 -5.63 11.41 6.59
N CYS A 207 -5.22 12.67 6.50
CA CYS A 207 -3.91 13.14 6.90
C CYS A 207 -3.91 13.66 8.34
N SER A 208 -2.71 13.77 8.91
CA SER A 208 -2.49 14.22 10.28
C SER A 208 -2.91 15.67 10.45
N ARG A 209 -3.74 15.96 11.47
CA ARG A 209 -4.06 17.35 11.85
C ARG A 209 -2.85 18.13 12.37
N GLY A 210 -1.85 17.44 12.92
CA GLY A 210 -0.63 18.06 13.43
C GLY A 210 0.44 18.27 12.35
N LEU A 211 0.33 17.53 11.24
CA LEU A 211 1.24 17.62 10.10
C LEU A 211 0.50 17.23 8.81
N PRO A 212 -0.33 18.14 8.26
CA PRO A 212 -1.12 17.91 7.04
C PRO A 212 -0.27 17.41 5.86
N CYS A 213 -0.83 16.54 5.02
CA CYS A 213 -0.14 16.06 3.83
C CYS A 213 0.13 17.22 2.86
N GLN A 214 1.28 17.19 2.19
CA GLN A 214 1.70 18.22 1.23
C GLN A 214 1.78 17.63 -0.19
N ASN A 215 1.42 18.41 -1.21
CA ASN A 215 1.56 18.01 -2.62
C ASN A 215 0.96 16.62 -2.93
N VAL A 216 -0.29 16.41 -2.51
CA VAL A 216 -1.06 15.23 -2.91
C VAL A 216 -1.78 15.55 -4.21
N SER A 217 -1.69 14.70 -5.23
CA SER A 217 -2.43 14.85 -6.47
C SER A 217 -3.30 13.64 -6.77
N VAL A 218 -4.48 13.90 -7.35
CA VAL A 218 -5.48 12.90 -7.69
C VAL A 218 -5.95 13.18 -9.11
N GLU A 219 -5.61 12.28 -10.03
CA GLU A 219 -5.77 12.47 -11.47
C GLU A 219 -6.42 11.25 -12.11
N ASP A 220 -7.39 11.48 -12.99
CA ASP A 220 -8.02 10.43 -13.81
C ASP A 220 -8.46 9.18 -13.02
N ILE A 221 -9.23 9.40 -11.96
CA ILE A 221 -9.77 8.35 -11.10
C ILE A 221 -11.19 7.98 -11.55
N ASN A 222 -11.50 6.68 -11.65
CA ASN A 222 -12.85 6.21 -11.92
C ASN A 222 -13.18 4.95 -11.10
N LEU A 223 -13.67 5.15 -9.89
CA LEU A 223 -14.01 4.09 -8.95
C LEU A 223 -15.51 4.05 -8.70
N VAL A 224 -16.16 3.00 -9.18
CA VAL A 224 -17.61 2.83 -9.09
C VAL A 224 -17.95 1.90 -7.93
N TYR A 225 -18.94 2.30 -7.13
CA TYR A 225 -19.56 1.44 -6.14
C TYR A 225 -20.97 1.06 -6.62
N ASN A 226 -21.28 -0.24 -6.58
CA ASN A 226 -22.55 -0.79 -7.08
C ASN A 226 -23.46 -1.31 -5.94
N GLY A 227 -23.22 -0.88 -4.70
CA GLY A 227 -24.07 -1.28 -3.57
C GLY A 227 -25.36 -0.48 -3.45
N LYS A 228 -26.10 -0.71 -2.37
CA LYS A 228 -27.45 -0.14 -2.15
C LYS A 228 -27.39 1.27 -1.54
N GLU A 229 -26.23 1.65 -1.01
CA GLU A 229 -25.98 2.87 -0.26
C GLU A 229 -25.83 4.10 -1.16
N GLY A 230 -25.83 3.91 -2.49
CA GLY A 230 -25.74 4.96 -3.50
C GLY A 230 -24.43 4.90 -4.29
N SER A 231 -24.04 6.01 -4.89
CA SER A 231 -22.76 6.12 -5.62
C SER A 231 -21.56 6.09 -4.67
N SER A 232 -20.38 5.80 -5.22
CA SER A 232 -19.12 5.91 -4.49
C SER A 232 -18.90 7.35 -4.01
N THR A 233 -18.18 7.48 -2.90
CA THR A 233 -17.89 8.77 -2.23
C THR A 233 -16.41 8.86 -1.87
N SER A 234 -15.97 10.06 -1.50
CA SER A 234 -14.64 10.30 -0.94
C SER A 234 -14.73 10.84 0.49
N LEU A 235 -13.70 10.58 1.28
CA LEU A 235 -13.51 11.11 2.64
C LEU A 235 -12.11 11.71 2.74
N CYS A 236 -12.03 12.99 3.09
CA CYS A 236 -10.75 13.68 3.21
C CYS A 236 -10.64 14.49 4.50
N ALA A 237 -9.45 14.51 5.09
CA ALA A 237 -9.15 15.32 6.26
C ALA A 237 -7.70 15.81 6.22
N ASN A 238 -7.49 17.08 6.58
CA ASN A 238 -6.17 17.72 6.67
C ASN A 238 -5.33 17.59 5.39
N VAL A 239 -5.99 17.71 4.24
CA VAL A 239 -5.37 17.63 2.91
C VAL A 239 -6.13 18.52 1.94
N LYS A 240 -5.41 19.10 0.99
CA LYS A 240 -5.97 19.84 -0.15
C LYS A 240 -5.31 19.29 -1.42
N PRO A 241 -5.81 18.17 -1.97
CA PRO A 241 -5.16 17.58 -3.12
C PRO A 241 -5.36 18.44 -4.36
N GLN A 242 -4.38 18.41 -5.25
CA GLN A 242 -4.53 18.90 -6.61
C GLN A 242 -5.34 17.87 -7.40
N VAL A 243 -6.48 18.27 -7.93
CA VAL A 243 -7.38 17.39 -8.68
C VAL A 243 -7.35 17.78 -10.15
N SER A 244 -7.05 16.85 -11.03
CA SER A 244 -7.01 17.05 -12.49
C SER A 244 -7.70 15.90 -13.23
N GLY A 245 -8.07 16.14 -14.49
CA GLY A 245 -8.71 15.13 -15.33
C GLY A 245 -10.12 14.75 -14.88
N LYS A 246 -10.56 13.52 -15.20
CA LYS A 246 -11.88 13.01 -14.79
C LYS A 246 -11.75 12.25 -13.48
N VAL A 247 -12.35 12.77 -12.41
CA VAL A 247 -12.27 12.16 -11.07
C VAL A 247 -13.65 11.79 -10.56
N PHE A 248 -13.91 10.49 -10.47
CA PHE A 248 -15.09 9.88 -9.89
C PHE A 248 -14.67 8.79 -8.88
N PRO A 249 -15.13 8.85 -7.62
CA PRO A 249 -15.99 9.89 -7.04
C PRO A 249 -15.29 11.25 -6.93
N ALA A 250 -16.07 12.33 -6.87
CA ALA A 250 -15.52 13.66 -6.61
C ALA A 250 -14.68 13.62 -5.32
N THR A 251 -13.41 14.04 -5.42
CA THR A 251 -12.42 13.84 -4.35
C THR A 251 -12.16 15.13 -3.60
N CYS A 252 -12.30 15.07 -2.26
CA CYS A 252 -11.97 16.16 -1.35
C CYS A 252 -12.60 17.52 -1.70
N THR A 253 -13.79 17.51 -2.33
CA THR A 253 -14.58 18.73 -2.51
C THR A 253 -15.04 19.23 -1.15
N PRO A 254 -14.99 20.55 -0.87
CA PRO A 254 -15.59 21.10 0.34
C PRO A 254 -17.04 20.62 0.43
N SER A 255 -17.46 20.13 1.60
CA SER A 255 -18.87 19.91 1.89
C SER A 255 -19.60 21.21 1.57
N ALA A 256 -20.60 21.16 0.70
CA ALA A 256 -21.51 22.28 0.45
C ALA A 256 -22.26 22.65 1.74
#